data_AF-A0A838YQH2-F1
#
_entry.id   AF-A0A838YQH2-F1
#
_cell.length_a   1.000
_cell.length_b   1.000
_cell.length_c   1.000
_cell.angle_alpha   90.00
_cell.angle_beta   90.00
_cell.angle_gamma   90.00
#
_symmetry.space_group_name_H-M   'P 1'
#
loop_
_entity.id
_entity.type
_entity.pdbx_description
1 polymer ?
#
loop_
_entity_poly.entity_id
_entity_poly.type
_entity_poly.pdbx_seq_one_letter_code
_entity_poly.pdbx_strand_id
1 'polypeptide(L)'
;MSQFDIFGNVATPKKALATALKNSMLKQVSKSHDDDNDTTRVLATIKTTATIKPHVIVVSSKFGKASYPGSPEEAAKYIQSQNSLKNLLQETDKLYNGYLSPNTKRMIKKRLDNWLTSISENVKFKYLKKEVNRNQVYPTFITLTLPDKQKHKDQTIKDRCFMPFIEWLTSASQEVDRKGNPKGCGVQCYFWRAETQKNGNVHFHLIVDRYIPYDRLRKKWNQYIERLGYVTRYRQKMQFIYENGFVVNTKQQMFEVQRLRKIADRFNKTKKMPKISMQRYSRLLDEMKEATRLNRKVSEDTLYAVAEEMQRDAYFMGQDNNWSNPNTTDIKKVDNIASLASYVCKYIAKDVETAPLLANQTFEESNGKKYVVTATQEDGITFIVSKEEYKPVFLVRKVRGRIWGCSDNLRSKEVEYPKYELVEEERVLDSDPKAVKKFYNRTLGRNYIATECVDAVKSDKKHVREFRVNDFCVTYSSKQGIKPLLTKPIQQDYTIHYQNLFRNLYGTST
;
A
#
# COMPACT_ATOMS: atom_id res chain seq x y z
N MET A 1 6.17 5.76 -41.30
CA MET A 1 5.85 6.22 -39.93
C MET A 1 6.54 5.30 -38.94
N SER A 2 7.59 5.77 -38.28
CA SER A 2 8.42 4.98 -37.36
C SER A 2 7.83 5.04 -35.95
N GLN A 3 7.59 3.89 -35.31
CA GLN A 3 7.18 3.84 -33.90
C GLN A 3 8.40 3.91 -32.98
N PHE A 4 8.38 4.88 -32.07
CA PHE A 4 9.35 5.03 -30.99
C PHE A 4 8.84 4.32 -29.74
N ASP A 5 9.75 3.78 -28.93
CA ASP A 5 9.38 3.32 -27.59
C ASP A 5 9.21 4.49 -26.60
N ILE A 6 8.91 4.16 -25.34
CA ILE A 6 8.57 5.10 -24.25
C ILE A 6 9.70 6.13 -23.97
N PHE A 7 10.87 5.99 -24.58
CA PHE A 7 12.01 6.90 -24.41
C PHE A 7 12.60 7.45 -25.73
N GLY A 8 11.91 7.33 -26.87
CA GLY A 8 12.34 7.98 -28.12
C GLY A 8 13.51 7.30 -28.85
N ASN A 9 13.87 6.07 -28.48
CA ASN A 9 14.88 5.29 -29.20
C ASN A 9 14.22 4.42 -30.28
N VAL A 10 14.93 4.22 -31.40
CA VAL A 10 14.52 3.30 -32.46
C VAL A 10 14.60 1.87 -31.89
N ALA A 11 13.44 1.25 -31.68
CA ALA A 11 13.35 -0.09 -31.14
C ALA A 11 13.99 -1.09 -32.12
N THR A 12 15.06 -1.76 -31.70
CA THR A 12 15.60 -2.91 -32.44
C THR A 12 14.54 -4.01 -32.47
N PRO A 13 14.21 -4.61 -33.63
CA PRO A 13 13.11 -5.56 -33.70
C PRO A 13 13.39 -6.80 -32.85
N LYS A 14 12.56 -7.05 -31.83
CA LYS A 14 12.59 -8.26 -30.97
C LYS A 14 12.60 -9.58 -31.77
N LYS A 15 12.15 -9.56 -33.03
CA LYS A 15 12.25 -10.68 -33.98
C LYS A 15 13.70 -11.11 -34.25
N ALA A 16 14.65 -10.17 -34.35
CA ALA A 16 16.05 -10.49 -34.64
C ALA A 16 16.74 -11.23 -33.47
N LEU A 17 16.43 -10.83 -32.23
CA LEU A 17 16.96 -11.47 -31.02
C LEU A 17 16.43 -12.90 -30.84
N ALA A 18 15.15 -13.12 -31.16
CA ALA A 18 14.51 -14.44 -31.09
C ALA A 18 15.06 -15.41 -32.16
N THR A 19 15.34 -14.92 -33.38
CA THR A 19 15.94 -15.73 -34.44
C THR A 19 17.41 -16.07 -34.17
N ALA A 20 18.17 -15.15 -33.59
CA ALA A 20 19.57 -15.37 -33.22
C ALA A 20 19.73 -16.45 -32.13
N LEU A 21 18.86 -16.43 -31.10
CA LEU A 21 18.81 -17.45 -30.05
C LEU A 21 18.42 -18.84 -30.57
N LYS A 22 17.54 -18.90 -31.57
CA LYS A 22 17.11 -20.16 -32.18
C LYS A 22 18.24 -20.82 -32.99
N ASN A 23 19.08 -20.01 -33.64
CA ASN A 23 20.16 -20.52 -34.49
C ASN A 23 21.43 -20.91 -33.70
N SER A 24 21.67 -20.33 -32.51
CA SER A 24 22.81 -20.74 -31.67
C SER A 24 22.59 -22.09 -30.97
N MET A 25 21.34 -22.46 -30.68
CA MET A 25 21.00 -23.73 -30.03
C MET A 25 21.07 -24.95 -30.95
N LEU A 26 21.03 -24.77 -32.27
CA LEU A 26 21.05 -25.87 -33.25
C LEU A 26 22.47 -26.39 -33.61
N LYS A 27 23.54 -25.73 -33.13
CA LYS A 27 24.93 -26.08 -33.52
C LYS A 27 25.69 -26.98 -32.53
N GLN A 28 25.08 -27.41 -31.43
CA GLN A 28 25.72 -28.31 -30.45
C GLN A 28 24.97 -29.63 -30.32
N VAL A 29 24.95 -30.45 -31.38
CA VAL A 29 24.51 -31.85 -31.29
C VAL A 29 25.36 -32.71 -32.24
N SER A 30 26.45 -33.30 -31.73
CA SER A 30 27.00 -34.57 -32.22
C SER A 30 28.12 -35.07 -31.30
N LYS A 31 27.82 -36.05 -30.42
CA LYS A 31 28.61 -37.28 -30.17
C LYS A 31 28.14 -38.03 -28.89
N SER A 32 27.81 -39.32 -29.11
CA SER A 32 28.00 -40.58 -28.34
C SER A 32 28.33 -40.52 -26.82
N HIS A 33 28.03 -41.50 -25.96
CA HIS A 33 27.82 -42.95 -26.11
C HIS A 33 27.14 -43.52 -24.84
N ASP A 34 26.79 -44.81 -24.89
CA ASP A 34 26.15 -45.66 -23.88
C ASP A 34 26.86 -45.74 -22.51
N ASP A 35 26.09 -46.02 -21.44
CA ASP A 35 26.29 -47.20 -20.58
C ASP A 35 25.28 -47.25 -19.41
N ASP A 36 24.84 -48.48 -19.10
CA ASP A 36 24.02 -48.86 -17.96
C ASP A 36 24.75 -48.60 -16.63
N ASN A 37 24.06 -48.00 -15.65
CA ASN A 37 24.18 -48.41 -14.26
C ASN A 37 23.05 -47.87 -13.37
N ASP A 38 22.70 -48.71 -12.41
CA ASP A 38 21.71 -48.58 -11.34
C ASP A 38 21.64 -47.17 -10.72
N THR A 39 20.78 -46.31 -11.29
CA THR A 39 20.62 -44.92 -10.84
C THR A 39 19.33 -44.79 -10.05
N THR A 40 19.51 -44.55 -8.75
CA THR A 40 18.46 -44.14 -7.81
C THR A 40 17.72 -42.94 -8.42
N ARG A 41 16.52 -43.17 -8.99
CA ARG A 41 15.79 -42.15 -9.76
C ARG A 41 15.27 -41.06 -8.83
N VAL A 42 15.88 -39.88 -8.87
CA VAL A 42 15.32 -38.66 -8.26
C VAL A 42 14.06 -38.27 -9.05
N LEU A 43 12.88 -38.44 -8.47
CA LEU A 43 11.61 -38.14 -9.14
C LEU A 43 11.18 -36.67 -9.00
N ALA A 44 11.63 -36.00 -7.94
CA ALA A 44 11.34 -34.58 -7.71
C ALA A 44 12.37 -33.95 -6.77
N THR A 45 12.74 -32.72 -7.07
CA THR A 45 13.54 -31.88 -6.16
C THR A 45 12.61 -30.89 -5.49
N ILE A 46 12.65 -30.82 -4.15
CA ILE A 46 11.86 -29.86 -3.39
C ILE A 46 12.80 -28.73 -2.95
N LYS A 47 12.70 -27.59 -3.62
CA LYS A 47 13.42 -26.39 -3.21
C LYS A 47 12.54 -25.56 -2.30
N THR A 48 12.90 -25.47 -1.02
CA THR A 48 12.17 -24.65 -0.05
C THR A 48 12.91 -23.34 0.19
N THR A 49 12.22 -22.21 -0.06
CA THR A 49 12.76 -20.86 0.13
C THR A 49 11.98 -20.13 1.21
N ALA A 50 12.66 -19.58 2.22
CA ALA A 50 12.10 -18.61 3.15
C ALA A 50 12.37 -17.19 2.65
N THR A 51 11.31 -16.42 2.43
CA THR A 51 11.39 -14.99 2.16
C THR A 51 10.99 -14.22 3.41
N ILE A 52 11.89 -13.38 3.94
CA ILE A 52 11.58 -12.58 5.12
C ILE A 52 11.01 -11.23 4.68
N LYS A 53 9.69 -11.13 4.78
CA LYS A 53 8.95 -9.88 4.54
C LYS A 53 8.85 -9.09 5.84
N PRO A 54 8.53 -7.79 5.76
CA PRO A 54 8.15 -7.00 6.93
C PRO A 54 7.08 -7.72 7.73
N HIS A 55 7.43 -8.05 8.98
CA HIS A 55 6.57 -8.67 9.99
C HIS A 55 6.14 -10.13 9.72
N VAL A 56 6.53 -10.75 8.61
CA VAL A 56 6.11 -12.11 8.23
C VAL A 56 7.22 -12.85 7.50
N ILE A 57 7.47 -14.09 7.90
CA ILE A 57 8.30 -15.02 7.14
C ILE A 57 7.37 -15.82 6.22
N VAL A 58 7.65 -15.82 4.92
CA VAL A 58 6.92 -16.60 3.94
C VAL A 58 7.80 -17.73 3.46
N VAL A 59 7.45 -18.95 3.84
CA VAL A 59 8.09 -20.16 3.33
C VAL A 59 7.32 -20.61 2.09
N SER A 60 8.03 -20.84 0.99
CA SER A 60 7.47 -21.39 -0.24
C SER A 60 8.31 -22.57 -0.70
N SER A 61 7.68 -23.72 -0.89
CA SER A 61 8.31 -24.89 -1.49
C SER A 61 7.95 -24.94 -2.97
N LYS A 62 8.97 -24.99 -3.82
CA LYS A 62 8.82 -25.25 -5.25
C LYS A 62 9.20 -26.70 -5.50
N PHE A 63 8.28 -27.42 -6.12
CA PHE A 63 8.54 -28.76 -6.61
C PHE A 63 9.09 -28.61 -8.03
N GLY A 64 10.39 -28.83 -8.19
CA GLY A 64 10.95 -29.11 -9.50
C GLY A 64 10.62 -30.55 -9.85
N LYS A 65 10.07 -30.78 -11.05
CA LYS A 65 10.23 -32.12 -11.65
C LYS A 65 11.73 -32.30 -11.84
N ALA A 66 12.27 -33.47 -11.50
CA ALA A 66 13.64 -33.78 -11.85
C ALA A 66 13.81 -33.56 -13.36
N SER A 67 14.76 -32.69 -13.70
CA SER A 67 15.07 -32.34 -15.07
C SER A 67 15.59 -33.58 -15.78
N TYR A 68 14.75 -34.30 -16.52
CA TYR A 68 15.25 -35.10 -17.62
C TYR A 68 15.39 -34.17 -18.84
N PRO A 69 16.54 -34.13 -19.52
CA PRO A 69 16.62 -33.63 -20.88
C PRO A 69 15.95 -34.66 -21.81
N GLY A 70 14.63 -34.82 -21.68
CA GLY A 70 13.82 -35.64 -22.57
C GLY A 70 13.58 -34.90 -23.87
N SER A 71 14.57 -34.86 -24.75
CA SER A 71 14.58 -34.13 -26.03
C SER A 71 14.44 -32.59 -25.95
N PRO A 72 15.08 -31.84 -26.87
CA PRO A 72 14.86 -30.40 -27.02
C PRO A 72 13.39 -30.00 -27.27
N GLU A 73 12.55 -30.91 -27.76
CA GLU A 73 11.14 -30.65 -28.08
C GLU A 73 10.24 -30.59 -26.83
N GLU A 74 10.52 -31.38 -25.79
CA GLU A 74 9.77 -31.29 -24.52
C GLU A 74 10.21 -30.09 -23.68
N ALA A 75 11.48 -29.70 -23.76
CA ALA A 75 11.99 -28.46 -23.16
C ALA A 75 11.33 -27.22 -23.79
N ALA A 76 11.04 -27.25 -25.10
CA ALA A 76 10.33 -26.18 -25.79
C ALA A 76 8.87 -26.01 -25.31
N LYS A 77 8.20 -27.10 -24.89
CA LYS A 77 6.85 -27.02 -24.26
C LYS A 77 6.86 -26.31 -22.89
N TYR A 78 8.01 -26.23 -22.23
CA TYR A 78 8.20 -25.51 -20.96
C TYR A 78 8.39 -23.99 -21.14
N ILE A 79 8.63 -23.53 -22.37
CA ILE A 79 8.85 -22.13 -22.69
C ILE A 79 7.50 -21.45 -22.96
N GLN A 80 7.04 -20.68 -21.95
CA GLN A 80 5.82 -19.87 -21.92
C GLN A 80 4.51 -20.66 -22.03
N SER A 81 3.72 -20.63 -20.95
CA SER A 81 2.33 -21.10 -21.02
C SER A 81 1.62 -20.42 -22.19
N GLN A 82 0.78 -21.18 -22.91
CA GLN A 82 -0.07 -20.69 -23.99
C GLN A 82 -0.86 -19.42 -23.58
N ASN A 83 -1.14 -19.26 -22.28
CA ASN A 83 -1.75 -18.07 -21.69
C ASN A 83 -0.78 -16.87 -21.63
N SER A 84 0.50 -17.08 -21.30
CA SER A 84 1.53 -16.03 -21.37
C SER A 84 1.76 -15.57 -22.81
N LEU A 85 1.79 -16.51 -23.76
CA LEU A 85 1.91 -16.21 -25.18
C LEU A 85 0.67 -15.47 -25.71
N LYS A 86 -0.55 -15.92 -25.37
CA LYS A 86 -1.79 -15.20 -25.67
C LYS A 86 -1.81 -13.79 -25.07
N ASN A 87 -1.32 -13.60 -23.84
CA ASN A 87 -1.23 -12.27 -23.21
C ASN A 87 -0.19 -11.35 -23.87
N LEU A 88 0.88 -11.92 -24.44
CA LEU A 88 1.92 -11.20 -25.19
C LEU A 88 1.47 -10.84 -26.60
N LEU A 89 0.69 -11.73 -27.24
CA LEU A 89 0.14 -11.57 -28.59
C LEU A 89 -1.17 -10.78 -28.63
N GLN A 90 -1.85 -10.62 -27.48
CA GLN A 90 -2.95 -9.69 -27.36
C GLN A 90 -2.39 -8.27 -27.43
N GLU A 91 -2.43 -7.68 -28.62
CA GLU A 91 -2.54 -6.22 -28.83
C GLU A 91 -3.85 -5.75 -28.20
N THR A 92 -3.89 -5.80 -26.88
CA THR A 92 -4.90 -5.08 -26.15
C THR A 92 -4.36 -3.67 -26.07
N ASP A 93 -4.96 -2.77 -26.85
CA ASP A 93 -5.18 -1.39 -26.45
C ASP A 93 -5.82 -1.43 -25.05
N LYS A 94 -5.02 -1.72 -24.00
CA LYS A 94 -5.42 -1.62 -22.61
C LYS A 94 -5.50 -0.14 -22.33
N LEU A 95 -6.55 0.47 -22.87
CA LEU A 95 -7.02 1.79 -22.55
C LEU A 95 -6.93 1.92 -21.03
N TYR A 96 -6.13 2.89 -20.62
CA TYR A 96 -5.81 3.16 -19.24
C TYR A 96 -7.10 3.17 -18.40
N ASN A 97 -7.30 2.15 -17.57
CA ASN A 97 -8.58 1.92 -16.90
C ASN A 97 -8.81 2.83 -15.68
N GLY A 98 -7.87 3.73 -15.36
CA GLY A 98 -7.94 4.63 -14.22
C GLY A 98 -7.60 3.99 -12.87
N TYR A 99 -7.21 2.71 -12.86
CA TYR A 99 -7.03 1.91 -11.64
C TYR A 99 -5.71 1.15 -11.63
N LEU A 100 -5.30 0.71 -10.44
CA LEU A 100 -4.07 -0.06 -10.25
C LEU A 100 -4.32 -1.54 -10.53
N SER A 101 -3.50 -2.15 -11.40
CA SER A 101 -3.51 -3.60 -11.61
C SER A 101 -3.08 -4.33 -10.33
N PRO A 102 -3.48 -5.59 -10.12
CA PRO A 102 -3.04 -6.40 -8.98
C PRO A 102 -1.50 -6.51 -8.87
N ASN A 103 -0.81 -6.62 -10.02
CA ASN A 103 0.66 -6.62 -10.08
C ASN A 103 1.24 -5.29 -9.59
N THR A 104 0.70 -4.17 -10.06
CA THR A 104 1.13 -2.83 -9.64
C THR A 104 0.87 -2.61 -8.15
N LYS A 105 -0.30 -3.02 -7.63
CA LYS A 105 -0.61 -2.98 -6.19
C LYS A 105 0.44 -3.74 -5.37
N ARG A 106 0.79 -4.97 -5.77
CA ARG A 106 1.82 -5.79 -5.11
C ARG A 106 3.21 -5.14 -5.14
N MET A 107 3.61 -4.61 -6.29
CA MET A 107 4.89 -3.93 -6.46
C MET A 107 5.00 -2.68 -5.58
N ILE A 108 3.97 -1.82 -5.58
CA ILE A 108 3.95 -0.61 -4.74
C ILE A 108 4.00 -1.01 -3.27
N LYS A 109 3.18 -1.99 -2.85
CA LYS A 109 3.18 -2.50 -1.48
C LYS A 109 4.58 -2.97 -1.07
N LYS A 110 5.25 -3.76 -1.91
CA LYS A 110 6.63 -4.21 -1.65
C LYS A 110 7.58 -3.05 -1.39
N ARG A 111 7.53 -2.01 -2.24
CA ARG A 111 8.38 -0.81 -2.13
C ARG A 111 8.12 -0.03 -0.85
N LEU A 112 6.85 0.23 -0.53
CA LEU A 112 6.46 0.95 0.67
C LEU A 112 6.79 0.19 1.94
N ASP A 113 6.48 -1.11 1.97
CA ASP A 113 6.79 -1.97 3.12
C ASP A 113 8.30 -1.97 3.37
N ASN A 114 9.13 -2.11 2.33
CA ASN A 114 10.58 -2.09 2.45
C ASN A 114 11.13 -0.74 2.93
N TRP A 115 10.68 0.35 2.30
CA TRP A 115 11.10 1.70 2.66
C TRP A 115 10.72 2.07 4.09
N LEU A 116 9.48 1.82 4.49
CA LEU A 116 9.01 2.17 5.82
C LEU A 116 9.65 1.26 6.88
N THR A 117 9.86 -0.02 6.57
CA THR A 117 10.56 -0.95 7.47
C THR A 117 12.01 -0.53 7.66
N SER A 118 12.72 -0.06 6.63
CA SER A 118 14.10 0.42 6.79
C SER A 118 14.21 1.60 7.75
N ILE A 119 13.24 2.52 7.70
CA ILE A 119 13.15 3.64 8.65
C ILE A 119 12.87 3.11 10.07
N SER A 120 11.87 2.24 10.22
CA SER A 120 11.48 1.65 11.51
C SER A 120 12.64 0.91 12.19
N GLU A 121 13.32 0.04 11.44
CA GLU A 121 14.43 -0.73 11.99
C GLU A 121 15.61 0.18 12.33
N ASN A 122 15.92 1.19 11.51
CA ASN A 122 17.02 2.09 11.84
C ASN A 122 16.75 2.94 13.10
N VAL A 123 15.50 3.32 13.40
CA VAL A 123 15.15 4.06 14.64
C VAL A 123 15.43 3.23 15.90
N LYS A 124 15.31 1.90 15.84
CA LYS A 124 15.45 1.02 17.02
C LYS A 124 16.89 0.85 17.52
N PHE A 125 17.91 1.14 16.70
CA PHE A 125 19.30 0.85 17.06
C PHE A 125 19.99 2.04 17.75
N LYS A 126 20.41 1.93 19.01
CA LYS A 126 21.11 3.04 19.71
C LYS A 126 22.56 3.29 19.24
N TYR A 127 23.18 2.35 18.53
CA TYR A 127 24.65 2.31 18.34
C TYR A 127 25.18 2.86 17.00
N LEU A 128 24.34 3.13 15.99
CA LEU A 128 24.80 3.84 14.78
C LEU A 128 24.89 5.33 15.08
N LYS A 129 25.96 5.74 15.75
CA LYS A 129 26.38 7.14 15.85
C LYS A 129 27.14 7.50 14.57
N LYS A 130 26.72 8.60 13.92
CA LYS A 130 27.44 9.47 12.95
C LYS A 130 27.14 9.42 11.44
N GLU A 131 26.63 8.35 10.82
CA GLU A 131 26.50 8.33 9.34
C GLU A 131 25.24 9.00 8.76
N VAL A 132 24.10 8.96 9.47
CA VAL A 132 22.85 9.59 9.00
C VAL A 132 22.12 10.24 10.17
N ASN A 133 21.71 11.50 10.00
CA ASN A 133 20.95 12.23 11.01
C ASN A 133 19.51 11.68 11.10
N ARG A 134 19.30 10.72 12.01
CA ARG A 134 18.00 10.10 12.25
C ARG A 134 16.90 11.08 12.64
N ASN A 135 17.25 12.22 13.22
CA ASN A 135 16.28 13.26 13.59
C ASN A 135 15.71 13.98 12.35
N GLN A 136 16.30 13.79 11.17
CA GLN A 136 15.80 14.38 9.93
C GLN A 136 14.82 13.45 9.18
N VAL A 137 14.84 12.13 9.40
CA VAL A 137 13.96 11.20 8.68
C VAL A 137 12.70 10.94 9.51
N TYR A 138 11.58 11.52 9.07
CA TYR A 138 10.30 11.45 9.75
C TYR A 138 9.18 11.20 8.72
N PRO A 139 8.69 9.96 8.60
CA PRO A 139 7.58 9.65 7.71
C PRO A 139 6.34 10.48 8.05
N THR A 140 5.92 11.33 7.12
CA THR A 140 4.73 12.17 7.26
C THR A 140 3.72 11.78 6.20
N PHE A 141 2.49 11.49 6.64
CA PHE A 141 1.37 11.25 5.72
C PHE A 141 0.62 12.55 5.48
N ILE A 142 0.55 12.97 4.22
CA ILE A 142 -0.04 14.21 3.77
C ILE A 142 -1.20 13.86 2.84
N THR A 143 -2.26 14.64 2.96
CA THR A 143 -3.44 14.52 2.15
C THR A 143 -3.77 15.90 1.55
N LEU A 144 -3.92 15.99 0.23
CA LEU A 144 -4.19 17.24 -0.49
C LEU A 144 -5.55 17.21 -1.19
N THR A 145 -6.33 18.27 -1.04
CA THR A 145 -7.69 18.41 -1.59
C THR A 145 -7.87 19.74 -2.32
N LEU A 146 -8.91 19.82 -3.15
CA LEU A 146 -9.37 21.09 -3.70
C LEU A 146 -10.42 21.71 -2.76
N PRO A 147 -10.38 23.03 -2.52
CA PRO A 147 -11.31 23.73 -1.64
C PRO A 147 -12.69 23.93 -2.27
N ASP A 148 -12.80 23.79 -3.59
CA ASP A 148 -14.06 23.90 -4.33
C ASP A 148 -14.19 22.81 -5.40
N LYS A 149 -15.37 22.71 -6.04
CA LYS A 149 -15.65 21.76 -7.10
C LYS A 149 -14.64 21.90 -8.23
N GLN A 150 -14.06 20.77 -8.61
CA GLN A 150 -13.10 20.64 -9.71
C GLN A 150 -13.72 21.10 -11.04
N LYS A 151 -13.05 22.05 -11.71
CA LYS A 151 -13.42 22.55 -13.05
C LYS A 151 -12.43 22.13 -14.13
N HIS A 152 -11.20 21.85 -13.74
CA HIS A 152 -10.11 21.49 -14.63
C HIS A 152 -9.94 19.97 -14.74
N LYS A 153 -9.36 19.48 -15.84
CA LYS A 153 -9.00 18.06 -16.00
C LYS A 153 -7.94 17.65 -14.96
N ASP A 154 -7.95 16.38 -14.54
CA ASP A 154 -6.98 15.85 -13.57
C ASP A 154 -5.53 16.10 -14.02
N GLN A 155 -5.27 15.98 -15.32
CA GLN A 155 -3.94 16.21 -15.90
C GLN A 155 -3.49 17.66 -15.72
N THR A 156 -4.37 18.64 -15.98
CA THR A 156 -4.09 20.06 -15.77
C THR A 156 -3.75 20.38 -14.32
N ILE A 157 -4.48 19.80 -13.36
CA ILE A 157 -4.22 19.99 -11.92
C ILE A 157 -2.89 19.35 -11.53
N LYS A 158 -2.59 18.17 -12.11
CA LYS A 158 -1.30 17.52 -11.88
C LYS A 158 -0.15 18.38 -12.38
N ASP A 159 -0.22 18.85 -13.62
CA ASP A 159 0.91 19.52 -14.27
C ASP A 159 1.12 20.95 -13.74
N ARG A 160 0.05 21.71 -13.50
CA ARG A 160 0.16 23.11 -13.08
C ARG A 160 0.25 23.31 -11.57
N CYS A 161 -0.19 22.33 -10.78
CA CYS A 161 -0.28 22.45 -9.33
C CYS A 161 0.51 21.36 -8.59
N PHE A 162 0.18 20.09 -8.83
CA PHE A 162 0.73 19.00 -8.02
C PHE A 162 2.21 18.70 -8.31
N MET A 163 2.64 18.67 -9.56
CA MET A 163 4.06 18.47 -9.91
C MET A 163 4.94 19.62 -9.39
N PRO A 164 4.59 20.91 -9.58
CA PRO A 164 5.31 22.02 -8.94
C PRO A 164 5.31 21.98 -7.41
N PHE A 165 4.28 21.39 -6.80
CA PHE A 165 4.25 21.15 -5.36
C PHE A 165 5.23 20.05 -4.94
N ILE A 166 5.31 18.96 -5.71
CA ILE A 166 6.32 17.91 -5.49
C ILE A 166 7.74 18.46 -5.66
N GLU A 167 8.01 19.25 -6.70
CA GLU A 167 9.30 19.90 -6.92
C GLU A 167 9.71 20.77 -5.73
N TRP A 168 8.77 21.55 -5.20
CA TRP A 168 8.98 22.35 -4.00
C TRP A 168 9.30 21.49 -2.76
N LEU A 169 8.61 20.35 -2.59
CA LEU A 169 8.89 19.43 -1.49
C LEU A 169 10.31 18.84 -1.60
N THR A 170 10.73 18.44 -2.80
CA THR A 170 12.01 17.75 -3.04
C THR A 170 13.20 18.69 -3.10
N SER A 171 12.97 19.97 -3.37
CA SER A 171 14.04 20.98 -3.46
C SER A 171 14.89 20.96 -2.19
N ALA A 172 16.18 20.63 -2.35
CA ALA A 172 17.19 20.76 -1.31
C ALA A 172 17.41 22.24 -1.05
N SER A 173 17.39 22.67 0.20
CA SER A 173 17.28 24.09 0.50
C SER A 173 18.47 24.57 1.33
N GLN A 174 19.52 25.02 0.64
CA GLN A 174 20.46 26.01 1.20
C GLN A 174 19.99 27.45 0.94
N GLU A 175 19.14 27.65 -0.07
CA GLU A 175 18.49 28.93 -0.30
C GLU A 175 17.38 29.20 0.70
N VAL A 176 17.38 30.42 1.23
CA VAL A 176 16.33 30.94 2.10
C VAL A 176 15.43 31.92 1.36
N ASP A 177 14.16 32.00 1.73
CA ASP A 177 13.30 33.10 1.33
C ASP A 177 13.75 34.42 2.01
N ARG A 178 13.12 35.54 1.67
CA ARG A 178 13.44 36.86 2.26
C ARG A 178 13.33 36.90 3.80
N LYS A 179 12.76 35.87 4.42
CA LYS A 179 12.58 35.72 5.87
C LYS A 179 13.51 34.65 6.47
N GLY A 180 14.51 34.19 5.73
CA GLY A 180 15.45 33.18 6.23
C GLY A 180 14.90 31.75 6.23
N ASN A 181 13.69 31.50 5.70
CA ASN A 181 13.13 30.14 5.69
C ASN A 181 13.66 29.36 4.49
N PRO A 182 14.05 28.09 4.67
CA PRO A 182 14.35 27.21 3.55
C PRO A 182 13.26 27.29 2.48
N LYS A 183 13.62 27.57 1.23
CA LYS A 183 12.65 27.58 0.12
C LYS A 183 12.05 26.20 -0.14
N GLY A 184 12.82 25.11 0.05
CA GLY A 184 12.38 23.72 -0.13
C GLY A 184 12.24 22.93 1.18
N CYS A 185 11.79 21.67 1.09
CA CYS A 185 11.67 20.78 2.25
C CYS A 185 12.75 19.69 2.31
N GLY A 186 13.56 19.51 1.26
CA GLY A 186 14.62 18.50 1.22
C GLY A 186 14.10 17.07 1.40
N VAL A 187 12.91 16.78 0.86
CA VAL A 187 12.32 15.43 0.82
C VAL A 187 13.12 14.58 -0.16
N GLN A 188 13.72 13.48 0.31
CA GLN A 188 14.52 12.59 -0.55
C GLN A 188 13.66 11.42 -1.06
N CYS A 189 12.82 10.88 -0.19
CA CYS A 189 11.91 9.79 -0.49
C CYS A 189 10.45 10.24 -0.36
N TYR A 190 9.68 10.07 -1.43
CA TYR A 190 8.24 10.29 -1.41
C TYR A 190 7.49 9.26 -2.25
N PHE A 191 6.25 9.00 -1.88
CA PHE A 191 5.30 8.23 -2.66
C PHE A 191 3.96 8.95 -2.69
N TRP A 192 3.33 9.06 -3.86
CA TRP A 192 2.00 9.63 -3.99
C TRP A 192 1.04 8.76 -4.77
N ARG A 193 -0.24 8.93 -4.45
CA ARG A 193 -1.37 8.38 -5.19
C ARG A 193 -2.45 9.44 -5.36
N ALA A 194 -2.97 9.57 -6.58
CA ALA A 194 -4.21 10.27 -6.87
C ALA A 194 -5.42 9.34 -6.74
N GLU A 195 -6.48 9.85 -6.16
CA GLU A 195 -7.80 9.22 -6.14
C GLU A 195 -8.90 10.26 -6.37
N THR A 196 -10.09 9.80 -6.70
CA THR A 196 -11.28 10.64 -6.77
C THR A 196 -12.02 10.55 -5.44
N GLN A 197 -12.33 11.69 -4.83
CA GLN A 197 -13.19 11.77 -3.66
C GLN A 197 -14.68 11.53 -3.99
N LYS A 198 -15.52 11.31 -2.97
CA LYS A 198 -16.98 11.16 -3.15
C LYS A 198 -17.63 12.38 -3.83
N ASN A 199 -17.07 13.57 -3.62
CA ASN A 199 -17.52 14.80 -4.28
C ASN A 199 -17.06 14.90 -5.76
N GLY A 200 -16.31 13.93 -6.28
CA GLY A 200 -15.76 13.91 -7.64
C GLY A 200 -14.48 14.73 -7.83
N ASN A 201 -13.92 15.36 -6.79
CA ASN A 201 -12.65 16.07 -6.89
C ASN A 201 -11.48 15.10 -6.85
N VAL A 202 -10.39 15.45 -7.55
CA VAL A 202 -9.11 14.76 -7.42
C VAL A 202 -8.51 15.05 -6.05
N HIS A 203 -7.85 14.05 -5.51
CA HIS A 203 -7.28 14.03 -4.18
C HIS A 203 -5.96 13.29 -4.19
N PHE A 204 -4.97 13.81 -3.47
CA PHE A 204 -3.64 13.22 -3.43
C PHE A 204 -3.31 12.74 -2.03
N HIS A 205 -2.97 11.46 -1.92
CA HIS A 205 -2.31 10.87 -0.76
C HIS A 205 -0.81 10.89 -1.02
N LEU A 206 -0.05 11.36 -0.05
CA LEU A 206 1.39 11.50 -0.15
C LEU A 206 2.05 10.99 1.14
N ILE A 207 3.10 10.21 1.03
CA ILE A 207 4.04 9.95 2.11
C ILE A 207 5.35 10.65 1.74
N VAL A 208 5.91 11.38 2.69
CA VAL A 208 7.25 11.96 2.60
C VAL A 208 8.10 11.51 3.78
N ASP A 209 9.42 11.58 3.64
CA ASP A 209 10.42 11.26 4.66
C ASP A 209 10.80 12.42 5.59
N ARG A 210 10.11 13.57 5.51
CA ARG A 210 10.36 14.75 6.35
C ARG A 210 9.14 15.16 7.15
N TYR A 211 9.37 15.69 8.35
CA TYR A 211 8.36 16.48 9.04
C TYR A 211 8.24 17.83 8.34
N ILE A 212 7.00 18.25 8.06
CA ILE A 212 6.73 19.55 7.45
C ILE A 212 5.59 20.21 8.23
N PRO A 213 5.79 21.44 8.73
CA PRO A 213 4.75 22.17 9.44
C PRO A 213 3.49 22.30 8.60
N TYR A 214 2.35 22.10 9.26
CA TYR A 214 1.04 22.06 8.62
C TYR A 214 0.70 23.34 7.85
N ASP A 215 0.94 24.50 8.47
CA ASP A 215 0.62 25.80 7.86
C ASP A 215 1.46 26.06 6.62
N ARG A 216 2.72 25.61 6.62
CA ARG A 216 3.63 25.74 5.46
C ARG A 216 3.13 24.90 4.29
N LEU A 217 2.71 23.66 4.54
CA LEU A 217 2.11 22.79 3.52
C LEU A 217 0.82 23.38 2.95
N ARG A 218 -0.10 23.80 3.84
CA ARG A 218 -1.39 24.37 3.43
C ARG A 218 -1.19 25.60 2.57
N LYS A 219 -0.38 26.55 3.03
CA LYS A 219 -0.10 27.80 2.31
C LYS A 219 0.48 27.53 0.92
N LYS A 220 1.44 26.61 0.82
CA LYS A 220 2.07 26.29 -0.47
C LYS A 220 1.11 25.58 -1.42
N TRP A 221 0.33 24.62 -0.94
CA TRP A 221 -0.66 23.95 -1.77
C TRP A 221 -1.73 24.93 -2.27
N ASN A 222 -2.24 25.80 -1.39
CA ASN A 222 -3.18 26.88 -1.73
C ASN A 222 -2.60 27.82 -2.81
N GLN A 223 -1.31 28.19 -2.71
CA GLN A 223 -0.63 28.99 -3.73
C GLN A 223 -0.66 28.33 -5.11
N TYR A 224 -0.45 27.02 -5.19
CA TYR A 224 -0.41 26.31 -6.47
C TYR A 224 -1.80 26.12 -7.09
N ILE A 225 -2.80 25.73 -6.30
CA ILE A 225 -4.17 25.57 -6.81
C ILE A 225 -4.83 26.90 -7.13
N GLU A 226 -4.37 28.00 -6.53
CA GLU A 226 -4.85 29.35 -6.87
C GLU A 226 -4.44 29.80 -8.27
N ARG A 227 -3.38 29.20 -8.87
CA ARG A 227 -3.07 29.40 -10.30
C ARG A 227 -4.21 28.98 -11.23
N LEU A 228 -5.13 28.16 -10.72
CA LEU A 228 -6.35 27.72 -11.39
C LEU A 228 -7.63 28.33 -10.78
N GLY A 229 -7.49 29.32 -9.90
CA GLY A 229 -8.58 30.08 -9.26
C GLY A 229 -9.37 29.32 -8.19
N TYR A 230 -8.87 28.19 -7.68
CA TYR A 230 -9.64 27.39 -6.70
C TYR A 230 -9.81 28.09 -5.35
N VAL A 231 -8.82 28.86 -4.87
CA VAL A 231 -8.93 29.59 -3.60
C VAL A 231 -9.84 30.80 -3.77
N THR A 232 -9.71 31.55 -4.87
CA THR A 232 -10.60 32.66 -5.19
C THR A 232 -12.07 32.22 -5.30
N ARG A 233 -12.36 31.11 -5.97
CA ARG A 233 -13.73 30.58 -6.06
C ARG A 233 -14.28 30.13 -4.70
N TYR A 234 -13.43 29.51 -3.87
CA TYR A 234 -13.80 29.20 -2.49
C TYR A 234 -14.13 30.48 -1.71
N ARG A 235 -13.29 31.51 -1.81
CA ARG A 235 -13.51 32.81 -1.16
C ARG A 235 -14.85 33.41 -1.57
N GLN A 236 -15.13 33.54 -2.86
CA GLN A 236 -16.39 34.08 -3.38
C GLN A 236 -17.60 33.31 -2.84
N LYS A 237 -17.51 31.97 -2.82
CA LYS A 237 -18.56 31.11 -2.27
C LYS A 237 -18.78 31.36 -0.78
N MET A 238 -17.72 31.48 0.02
CA MET A 238 -17.86 31.73 1.45
C MET A 238 -18.41 33.14 1.73
N GLN A 239 -17.95 34.15 0.98
CA GLN A 239 -18.47 35.52 1.07
C GLN A 239 -19.96 35.58 0.75
N PHE A 240 -20.42 34.86 -0.27
CA PHE A 240 -21.84 34.75 -0.60
C PHE A 240 -22.64 34.03 0.50
N ILE A 241 -22.16 32.89 0.99
CA ILE A 241 -22.85 32.12 2.06
C ILE A 241 -23.04 32.95 3.32
N TYR A 242 -22.05 33.77 3.67
CA TYR A 242 -22.05 34.57 4.89
C TYR A 242 -22.28 36.07 4.64
N GLU A 243 -22.92 36.43 3.53
CA GLU A 243 -23.22 37.83 3.20
C GLU A 243 -24.08 38.50 4.29
N ASN A 244 -24.98 37.72 4.90
CA ASN A 244 -25.87 38.14 5.98
C ASN A 244 -25.35 37.74 7.38
N GLY A 245 -24.05 37.48 7.51
CA GLY A 245 -23.41 37.07 8.76
C GLY A 245 -23.34 35.54 8.95
N PHE A 246 -23.08 35.11 10.18
CA PHE A 246 -22.84 33.71 10.51
C PHE A 246 -24.11 32.87 10.40
N VAL A 247 -24.03 31.77 9.65
CA VAL A 247 -25.11 30.76 9.51
C VAL A 247 -24.56 29.37 9.78
N VAL A 248 -25.30 28.57 10.54
CA VAL A 248 -24.90 27.19 10.87
C VAL A 248 -25.18 26.26 9.69
N ASN A 249 -24.17 25.52 9.25
CA ASN A 249 -24.36 24.42 8.31
C ASN A 249 -24.82 23.18 9.07
N THR A 250 -26.14 22.92 9.08
CA THR A 250 -26.76 21.81 9.82
C THR A 250 -26.17 20.45 9.43
N LYS A 251 -25.88 20.22 8.14
CA LYS A 251 -25.27 18.96 7.68
C LYS A 251 -23.88 18.78 8.29
N GLN A 252 -23.05 19.81 8.24
CA GLN A 252 -21.71 19.79 8.83
C GLN A 252 -21.76 19.66 10.35
N GLN A 253 -22.71 20.34 11.01
CA GLN A 253 -22.93 20.24 12.45
C GLN A 253 -23.23 18.79 12.86
N MET A 254 -24.14 18.12 12.15
CA MET A 254 -24.48 16.71 12.43
C MET A 254 -23.26 15.79 12.31
N PHE A 255 -22.40 15.99 11.31
CA PHE A 255 -21.17 15.21 11.16
C PHE A 255 -20.19 15.46 12.33
N GLU A 256 -20.02 16.71 12.76
CA GLU A 256 -19.18 17.03 13.91
C GLU A 256 -19.75 16.49 15.21
N VAL A 257 -21.06 16.59 15.45
CA VAL A 257 -21.74 15.99 16.62
C VAL A 257 -21.47 14.48 16.69
N GLN A 258 -21.60 13.76 15.58
CA GLN A 258 -21.28 12.32 15.53
C GLN A 258 -19.81 12.03 15.84
N ARG A 259 -18.90 12.91 15.41
CA ARG A 259 -17.47 12.79 15.70
C ARG A 259 -17.17 13.05 17.18
N LEU A 260 -17.73 14.12 17.75
CA LEU A 260 -17.60 14.46 19.17
C LEU A 260 -18.19 13.36 20.07
N ARG A 261 -19.34 12.79 19.70
CA ARG A 261 -19.94 11.66 20.40
C ARG A 261 -18.98 10.46 20.47
N LYS A 262 -18.35 10.09 19.35
CA LYS A 262 -17.35 8.99 19.32
C LYS A 262 -16.13 9.28 20.19
N ILE A 263 -15.71 10.55 20.29
CA ILE A 263 -14.62 10.95 21.18
C ILE A 263 -15.04 10.81 22.64
N ALA A 264 -16.24 11.28 23.00
CA ALA A 264 -16.81 11.16 24.33
C ALA A 264 -16.97 9.69 24.75
N ASP A 265 -17.52 8.85 23.89
CA ASP A 265 -17.67 7.40 24.14
C ASP A 265 -16.31 6.72 24.36
N ARG A 266 -15.29 7.10 23.58
CA ARG A 266 -13.93 6.55 23.75
C ARG A 266 -13.33 6.98 25.08
N PHE A 267 -13.52 8.23 25.49
CA PHE A 267 -13.06 8.72 26.78
C PHE A 267 -13.77 7.99 27.92
N ASN A 268 -15.10 7.85 27.88
CA ASN A 268 -15.87 7.13 28.90
C ASN A 268 -15.38 5.69 29.06
N LYS A 269 -15.02 5.02 27.96
CA LYS A 269 -14.48 3.64 27.95
C LYS A 269 -13.05 3.52 28.43
N THR A 270 -12.16 4.40 27.99
CA THR A 270 -10.70 4.26 28.20
C THR A 270 -10.19 5.06 29.39
N LYS A 271 -10.96 6.03 29.87
CA LYS A 271 -10.55 7.09 30.81
C LYS A 271 -9.28 7.84 30.39
N LYS A 272 -8.87 7.72 29.11
CA LYS A 272 -7.70 8.39 28.55
C LYS A 272 -8.13 9.68 27.87
N MET A 273 -7.46 10.77 28.25
CA MET A 273 -7.75 12.10 27.74
C MET A 273 -7.62 12.16 26.20
N PRO A 274 -8.59 12.78 25.50
CA PRO A 274 -8.44 13.05 24.07
C PRO A 274 -7.26 14.00 23.82
N LYS A 275 -6.41 13.67 22.83
CA LYS A 275 -5.33 14.56 22.35
C LYS A 275 -5.86 15.65 21.40
N ILE A 276 -6.95 16.30 21.78
CA ILE A 276 -7.51 17.44 21.03
C ILE A 276 -6.97 18.72 21.67
N SER A 277 -6.81 19.81 20.91
CA SER A 277 -6.35 21.09 21.46
C SER A 277 -7.30 21.55 22.58
N MET A 278 -6.90 21.35 23.83
CA MET A 278 -7.81 21.37 24.99
C MET A 278 -8.29 22.77 25.38
N GLN A 279 -7.60 23.83 24.94
CA GLN A 279 -7.97 25.21 25.27
C GLN A 279 -9.29 25.68 24.63
N ARG A 280 -9.67 25.12 23.46
CA ARG A 280 -10.89 25.52 22.75
C ARG A 280 -12.14 24.68 23.05
N TYR A 281 -12.03 23.65 23.89
CA TYR A 281 -13.12 22.69 24.14
C TYR A 281 -13.34 22.41 25.63
N SER A 282 -13.03 23.38 26.50
CA SER A 282 -13.18 23.25 27.95
C SER A 282 -14.59 22.80 28.34
N ARG A 283 -15.62 23.40 27.73
CA ARG A 283 -17.03 23.04 27.97
C ARG A 283 -17.33 21.56 27.70
N LEU A 284 -16.86 21.02 26.56
CA LEU A 284 -17.04 19.60 26.26
C LEU A 284 -16.28 18.72 27.25
N LEU A 285 -15.07 19.14 27.62
CA LEU A 285 -14.22 18.39 28.52
C LEU A 285 -14.82 18.27 29.93
N ASP A 286 -15.37 19.37 30.44
CA ASP A 286 -15.96 19.41 31.77
C ASP A 286 -17.25 18.59 31.82
N GLU A 287 -18.08 18.67 30.78
CA GLU A 287 -19.24 17.79 30.62
C GLU A 287 -18.83 16.32 30.47
N MET A 288 -17.74 16.00 29.78
CA MET A 288 -17.23 14.62 29.66
C MET A 288 -16.76 14.06 31.01
N LYS A 289 -16.06 14.86 31.82
CA LYS A 289 -15.65 14.47 33.18
C LYS A 289 -16.87 14.23 34.06
N GLU A 290 -17.83 15.14 34.01
CA GLU A 290 -19.04 15.07 34.82
C GLU A 290 -19.95 13.89 34.41
N ALA A 291 -20.12 13.68 33.10
CA ALA A 291 -20.84 12.53 32.57
C ALA A 291 -20.17 11.21 32.98
N THR A 292 -18.83 11.15 32.98
CA THR A 292 -18.09 10.00 33.51
C THR A 292 -18.34 9.80 35.01
N ARG A 293 -18.33 10.86 35.81
CA ARG A 293 -18.56 10.80 37.27
C ARG A 293 -19.95 10.27 37.60
N LEU A 294 -20.95 10.71 36.83
CA LEU A 294 -22.36 10.34 36.99
C LEU A 294 -22.76 9.08 36.21
N ASN A 295 -21.81 8.38 35.57
CA ASN A 295 -22.05 7.21 34.73
C ASN A 295 -23.15 7.42 33.66
N ARG A 296 -23.22 8.63 33.09
CA ARG A 296 -24.15 9.01 32.02
C ARG A 296 -23.43 9.30 30.72
N LYS A 297 -24.20 9.47 29.65
CA LYS A 297 -23.69 9.99 28.39
C LYS A 297 -23.61 11.52 28.46
N VAL A 298 -22.70 12.08 27.66
CA VAL A 298 -22.61 13.52 27.39
C VAL A 298 -23.92 13.99 26.77
N SER A 299 -24.44 15.13 27.22
CA SER A 299 -25.67 15.72 26.67
C SER A 299 -25.53 16.01 25.17
N GLU A 300 -26.59 15.71 24.40
CA GLU A 300 -26.66 16.08 22.99
C GLU A 300 -26.58 17.60 22.80
N ASP A 301 -27.22 18.38 23.67
CA ASP A 301 -27.20 19.84 23.59
C ASP A 301 -25.77 20.39 23.70
N THR A 302 -24.95 19.80 24.58
CA THR A 302 -23.54 20.17 24.69
C THR A 302 -22.77 19.83 23.42
N LEU A 303 -23.05 18.68 22.79
CA LEU A 303 -22.40 18.31 21.52
C LEU A 303 -22.78 19.29 20.39
N TYR A 304 -24.05 19.66 20.28
CA TYR A 304 -24.53 20.62 19.28
C TYR A 304 -23.95 22.02 19.51
N ALA A 305 -23.93 22.49 20.76
CA ALA A 305 -23.37 23.79 21.12
C ALA A 305 -21.88 23.88 20.78
N VAL A 306 -21.10 22.85 21.11
CA VAL A 306 -19.66 22.80 20.78
C VAL A 306 -19.45 22.69 19.26
N ALA A 307 -20.28 21.93 18.55
CA ALA A 307 -20.21 21.84 17.09
C ALA A 307 -20.56 23.15 16.39
N GLU A 308 -21.45 23.96 16.97
CA GLU A 308 -21.75 25.32 16.49
C GLU A 308 -20.56 26.27 16.76
N GLU A 309 -20.01 26.26 17.97
CA GLU A 309 -18.83 27.06 18.35
C GLU A 309 -17.66 26.80 17.38
N MET A 310 -17.42 25.53 17.02
CA MET A 310 -16.42 25.15 16.02
C MET A 310 -16.65 25.79 14.65
N GLN A 311 -17.91 25.89 14.19
CA GLN A 311 -18.24 26.54 12.93
C GLN A 311 -18.09 28.05 13.03
N ARG A 312 -18.45 28.63 14.17
CA ARG A 312 -18.32 30.06 14.46
C ARG A 312 -16.86 30.50 14.48
N ASP A 313 -15.99 29.72 15.12
CA ASP A 313 -14.53 29.89 15.07
C ASP A 313 -14.01 29.83 13.64
N ALA A 314 -14.45 28.83 12.86
CA ALA A 314 -14.05 28.69 11.46
C ALA A 314 -14.52 29.88 10.61
N TYR A 315 -15.68 30.43 10.92
CA TYR A 315 -16.20 31.65 10.29
C TYR A 315 -15.34 32.87 10.60
N PHE A 316 -15.05 33.15 11.87
CA PHE A 316 -14.20 34.28 12.25
C PHE A 316 -12.79 34.16 11.66
N MET A 317 -12.17 32.98 11.76
CA MET A 317 -10.86 32.73 11.12
C MET A 317 -10.92 32.94 9.60
N GLY A 318 -12.05 32.59 8.98
CA GLY A 318 -12.32 32.82 7.56
C GLY A 318 -12.42 34.31 7.22
N GLN A 319 -13.16 35.09 8.01
CA GLN A 319 -13.25 36.54 7.85
C GLN A 319 -11.89 37.23 8.02
N ASP A 320 -11.16 36.90 9.09
CA ASP A 320 -9.85 37.47 9.40
C ASP A 320 -8.84 37.28 8.27
N ASN A 321 -8.89 36.13 7.58
CA ASN A 321 -8.01 35.83 6.46
C ASN A 321 -8.65 36.11 5.08
N ASN A 322 -9.82 36.75 5.03
CA ASN A 322 -10.59 36.97 3.81
C ASN A 322 -10.74 35.69 2.95
N TRP A 323 -11.03 34.58 3.63
CA TRP A 323 -11.21 33.23 3.07
C TRP A 323 -10.08 32.78 2.13
N SER A 324 -8.87 33.31 2.33
CA SER A 324 -7.71 33.10 1.46
C SER A 324 -6.89 31.86 1.80
N ASN A 325 -7.18 31.20 2.93
CA ASN A 325 -6.46 30.03 3.39
C ASN A 325 -7.40 28.85 3.72
N PRO A 326 -8.13 28.31 2.72
CA PRO A 326 -9.02 27.18 2.95
C PRO A 326 -8.29 25.96 3.50
N ASN A 327 -9.04 25.12 4.23
CA ASN A 327 -8.52 23.86 4.75
C ASN A 327 -8.41 22.80 3.64
N THR A 328 -7.28 22.80 2.94
CA THR A 328 -7.03 21.93 1.77
C THR A 328 -6.07 20.79 2.04
N THR A 329 -5.48 20.74 3.23
CA THR A 329 -4.45 19.78 3.60
C THR A 329 -4.80 19.09 4.90
N ASP A 330 -4.43 17.82 5.04
CA ASP A 330 -4.48 17.09 6.31
C ASP A 330 -3.16 16.35 6.52
N ILE A 331 -2.65 16.36 7.76
CA ILE A 331 -1.43 15.65 8.14
C ILE A 331 -1.82 14.63 9.20
N LYS A 332 -1.56 13.36 8.90
CA LYS A 332 -1.81 12.29 9.86
C LYS A 332 -0.53 11.99 10.60
N LYS A 333 -0.57 12.14 11.92
CA LYS A 333 0.50 11.69 12.78
C LYS A 333 0.71 10.19 12.60
N VAL A 334 1.95 9.80 12.40
CA VAL A 334 2.34 8.40 12.26
C VAL A 334 2.74 7.89 13.65
N ASP A 335 1.78 7.29 14.35
CA ASP A 335 2.05 6.70 15.67
C ASP A 335 2.77 5.33 15.57
N ASN A 336 2.61 4.61 14.45
CA ASN A 336 3.28 3.35 14.17
C ASN A 336 3.54 3.20 12.66
N ILE A 337 4.79 2.97 12.27
CA ILE A 337 5.19 2.84 10.86
C ILE A 337 4.52 1.63 10.18
N ALA A 338 4.33 0.52 10.89
CA ALA A 338 3.58 -0.63 10.36
C ALA A 338 2.10 -0.27 10.11
N SER A 339 1.53 0.58 10.96
CA SER A 339 0.19 1.14 10.75
C SER A 339 0.17 2.07 9.54
N LEU A 340 1.22 2.88 9.31
CA LEU A 340 1.33 3.73 8.12
C LEU A 340 1.41 2.91 6.84
N ALA A 341 2.26 1.88 6.79
CA ALA A 341 2.36 0.98 5.63
C ALA A 341 1.01 0.31 5.34
N SER A 342 0.37 -0.24 6.38
CA SER A 342 -0.97 -0.84 6.29
C SER A 342 -2.03 0.18 5.85
N TYR A 343 -1.95 1.41 6.37
CA TYR A 343 -2.87 2.49 6.04
C TYR A 343 -2.71 2.91 4.58
N VAL A 344 -1.48 3.16 4.11
CA VAL A 344 -1.25 3.55 2.71
C VAL A 344 -1.60 2.38 1.79
N CYS A 345 -1.28 1.14 2.18
CA CYS A 345 -1.73 -0.06 1.47
C CYS A 345 -3.26 -0.15 1.42
N LYS A 346 -3.98 0.23 2.48
CA LYS A 346 -5.46 0.30 2.44
C LYS A 346 -5.93 1.27 1.38
N TYR A 347 -5.29 2.43 1.24
CA TYR A 347 -5.62 3.34 0.15
C TYR A 347 -5.23 2.72 -1.18
N ILE A 348 -3.96 2.37 -1.43
CA ILE A 348 -3.41 1.74 -2.67
C ILE A 348 -4.23 0.53 -3.14
N ALA A 349 -4.61 -0.33 -2.22
CA ALA A 349 -5.34 -1.55 -2.51
C ALA A 349 -6.85 -1.35 -2.55
N LYS A 350 -7.38 -0.18 -2.15
CA LYS A 350 -8.81 0.11 -2.14
C LYS A 350 -9.40 -0.33 -3.48
N ASP A 351 -10.25 -1.33 -3.40
CA ASP A 351 -11.03 -1.75 -4.55
C ASP A 351 -11.99 -0.64 -4.89
N VAL A 352 -12.20 -0.48 -6.19
CA VAL A 352 -13.05 0.58 -6.67
C VAL A 352 -14.48 0.22 -6.28
N GLU A 353 -15.18 1.18 -5.67
CA GLU A 353 -16.59 1.00 -5.37
C GLU A 353 -17.36 0.80 -6.68
N THR A 354 -17.93 -0.40 -6.85
CA THR A 354 -18.80 -0.74 -7.97
C THR A 354 -20.25 -0.59 -7.55
N ALA A 355 -21.12 -0.30 -8.52
CA ALA A 355 -22.56 -0.31 -8.30
C ALA A 355 -22.98 -1.67 -7.74
N PRO A 356 -23.87 -1.71 -6.73
CA PRO A 356 -24.42 -2.97 -6.27
C PRO A 356 -25.20 -3.64 -7.41
N LEU A 357 -25.26 -4.96 -7.38
CA LEU A 357 -26.17 -5.72 -8.24
C LEU A 357 -27.61 -5.33 -7.94
N LEU A 358 -28.48 -5.44 -8.95
CA LEU A 358 -29.93 -5.33 -8.75
C LEU A 358 -30.40 -6.47 -7.85
N ALA A 359 -31.57 -6.31 -7.22
CA ALA A 359 -32.10 -7.30 -6.26
C ALA A 359 -32.25 -8.71 -6.86
N ASN A 360 -32.44 -8.80 -8.18
CA ASN A 360 -32.64 -10.04 -8.92
C ASN A 360 -31.36 -10.53 -9.64
N GLN A 361 -30.20 -9.98 -9.29
CA GLN A 361 -28.92 -10.31 -9.89
C GLN A 361 -27.98 -10.99 -8.87
N THR A 362 -27.25 -12.01 -9.33
CA THR A 362 -26.24 -12.73 -8.54
C THR A 362 -24.92 -12.86 -9.31
N PHE A 363 -23.82 -13.10 -8.59
CA PHE A 363 -22.53 -13.37 -9.20
C PHE A 363 -22.34 -14.88 -9.41
N GLU A 364 -21.80 -15.25 -10.56
CA GLU A 364 -21.32 -16.59 -10.85
C GLU A 364 -19.88 -16.52 -11.37
N GLU A 365 -18.99 -17.39 -10.87
CA GLU A 365 -17.62 -17.50 -11.39
C GLU A 365 -17.47 -18.78 -12.23
N SER A 366 -17.00 -18.63 -13.46
CA SER A 366 -16.71 -19.76 -14.35
C SER A 366 -15.48 -19.45 -15.21
N ASN A 367 -14.55 -20.40 -15.31
CA ASN A 367 -13.29 -20.26 -16.05
C ASN A 367 -12.47 -19.01 -15.67
N GLY A 368 -12.49 -18.63 -14.39
CA GLY A 368 -11.76 -17.44 -13.88
C GLY A 368 -12.36 -16.09 -14.32
N LYS A 369 -13.54 -16.10 -14.93
CA LYS A 369 -14.33 -14.90 -15.26
C LYS A 369 -15.53 -14.78 -14.32
N LYS A 370 -15.90 -13.54 -14.00
CA LYS A 370 -17.12 -13.22 -13.24
C LYS A 370 -18.26 -12.94 -14.21
N TYR A 371 -19.43 -13.47 -13.91
CA TYR A 371 -20.67 -13.24 -14.64
C TYR A 371 -21.72 -12.66 -13.71
N VAL A 372 -22.60 -11.81 -14.25
CA VAL A 372 -23.84 -11.40 -13.60
C VAL A 372 -24.95 -12.26 -14.17
N VAL A 373 -25.62 -12.99 -13.28
CA VAL A 373 -26.79 -13.80 -13.60
C VAL A 373 -28.01 -13.04 -13.13
N THR A 374 -28.88 -12.68 -14.07
CA THR A 374 -30.18 -12.06 -13.76
C THR A 374 -31.22 -13.17 -13.73
N ALA A 375 -31.97 -13.28 -12.64
CA ALA A 375 -33.05 -14.25 -12.52
C ALA A 375 -34.39 -13.57 -12.25
N THR A 376 -35.49 -14.22 -12.59
CA THR A 376 -36.86 -13.84 -12.21
C THR A 376 -37.49 -14.97 -11.42
N GLN A 377 -38.47 -14.64 -10.58
CA GLN A 377 -39.29 -15.63 -9.87
C GLN A 377 -40.71 -15.58 -10.41
N GLU A 378 -41.19 -16.72 -10.90
CA GLU A 378 -42.60 -16.96 -11.24
C GLU A 378 -43.02 -18.24 -10.52
N ASP A 379 -44.11 -18.16 -9.74
CA ASP A 379 -44.68 -19.28 -8.97
C ASP A 379 -43.69 -20.05 -8.07
N GLY A 380 -42.72 -19.34 -7.50
CA GLY A 380 -41.68 -19.93 -6.64
C GLY A 380 -40.55 -20.63 -7.40
N ILE A 381 -40.60 -20.65 -8.73
CA ILE A 381 -39.55 -21.19 -9.60
C ILE A 381 -38.66 -20.02 -10.06
N THR A 382 -37.34 -20.22 -9.96
CA THR A 382 -36.35 -19.22 -10.38
C THR A 382 -35.92 -19.49 -11.81
N PHE A 383 -36.16 -18.55 -12.71
CA PHE A 383 -35.77 -18.61 -14.12
C PHE A 383 -34.55 -17.72 -14.36
N ILE A 384 -33.49 -18.25 -14.98
CA ILE A 384 -32.34 -17.44 -15.40
C ILE A 384 -32.70 -16.71 -16.69
N VAL A 385 -32.77 -15.39 -16.62
CA VAL A 385 -33.11 -14.52 -17.76
C VAL A 385 -31.88 -14.21 -18.60
N SER A 386 -30.74 -13.95 -17.96
CA SER A 386 -29.52 -13.57 -18.67
C SER A 386 -28.27 -13.94 -17.88
N LYS A 387 -27.17 -14.24 -18.60
CA LYS A 387 -25.84 -14.42 -18.04
C LYS A 387 -24.83 -13.64 -18.86
N GLU A 388 -24.31 -12.56 -18.29
CA GLU A 388 -23.39 -11.65 -18.98
C GLU A 388 -22.05 -11.56 -18.24
N GLU A 389 -20.94 -11.39 -18.98
CA GLU A 389 -19.64 -11.17 -18.36
C GLU A 389 -19.67 -9.86 -17.55
N TYR A 390 -19.30 -9.94 -16.27
CA TYR A 390 -19.40 -8.82 -15.34
C TYR A 390 -18.45 -7.69 -15.76
N LYS A 391 -19.05 -6.60 -16.24
CA LYS A 391 -18.36 -5.32 -16.47
C LYS A 391 -18.60 -4.41 -15.27
N PRO A 392 -17.60 -4.19 -14.40
CA PRO A 392 -17.80 -3.37 -13.20
C PRO A 392 -18.19 -1.93 -13.57
N VAL A 393 -19.38 -1.51 -13.14
CA VAL A 393 -19.81 -0.11 -13.19
C VAL A 393 -19.29 0.58 -11.94
N PHE A 394 -18.39 1.54 -12.09
CA PHE A 394 -17.76 2.21 -10.95
C PHE A 394 -18.61 3.40 -10.49
N LEU A 395 -18.90 3.49 -9.18
CA LEU A 395 -19.65 4.60 -8.57
C LEU A 395 -18.87 5.92 -8.61
N VAL A 396 -17.54 5.82 -8.62
CA VAL A 396 -16.64 6.95 -8.60
C VAL A 396 -15.99 7.11 -9.97
N ARG A 397 -15.87 8.36 -10.45
CA ARG A 397 -15.19 8.63 -11.72
C ARG A 397 -13.72 8.17 -11.68
N LYS A 398 -13.25 7.66 -12.81
CA LYS A 398 -11.84 7.35 -13.05
C LYS A 398 -10.98 8.61 -13.00
N VAL A 399 -9.82 8.54 -12.37
CA VAL A 399 -8.79 9.58 -12.48
C VAL A 399 -8.13 9.43 -13.85
N ARG A 400 -7.94 10.54 -14.58
CA ARG A 400 -7.29 10.55 -15.90
C ARG A 400 -5.77 10.69 -15.80
N GLY A 401 -5.06 9.95 -16.64
CA GLY A 401 -3.58 9.95 -16.70
C GLY A 401 -2.94 9.24 -15.51
N ARG A 402 -1.64 9.47 -15.27
CA ARG A 402 -0.89 8.83 -14.18
C ARG A 402 -1.54 9.03 -12.80
N ILE A 403 -1.84 7.94 -12.08
CA ILE A 403 -2.50 7.93 -10.75
C ILE A 403 -1.55 7.72 -9.56
N TRP A 404 -0.28 7.40 -9.80
CA TRP A 404 0.69 7.25 -8.73
C TRP A 404 2.08 7.58 -9.22
N GLY A 405 2.98 7.88 -8.28
CA GLY A 405 4.39 8.11 -8.55
C GLY A 405 5.21 8.05 -7.27
N CYS A 406 6.52 8.01 -7.43
CA CYS A 406 7.47 8.01 -6.32
C CYS A 406 8.78 8.67 -6.75
N SER A 407 9.58 9.07 -5.77
CA SER A 407 10.93 9.58 -5.98
C SER A 407 11.80 8.55 -6.70
N ASP A 408 12.85 9.03 -7.37
CA ASP A 408 13.76 8.14 -8.08
C ASP A 408 14.57 7.25 -7.12
N ASN A 409 14.84 7.70 -5.90
CA ASN A 409 15.46 6.88 -4.85
C ASN A 409 14.63 5.62 -4.51
N LEU A 410 13.29 5.73 -4.54
CA LEU A 410 12.39 4.58 -4.38
C LEU A 410 12.16 3.80 -5.67
N ARG A 411 12.58 4.35 -6.82
CA ARG A 411 12.38 3.75 -8.14
C ARG A 411 13.55 2.94 -8.63
N SER A 412 14.75 3.48 -8.53
CA SER A 412 16.00 2.95 -9.10
C SER A 412 16.48 1.71 -8.38
N LYS A 413 16.06 1.49 -7.14
CA LYS A 413 16.50 0.36 -6.31
C LYS A 413 15.39 -0.67 -6.24
N GLU A 414 15.54 -1.75 -7.02
CA GLU A 414 14.65 -2.89 -6.89
C GLU A 414 14.93 -3.56 -5.54
N VAL A 415 14.19 -3.15 -4.51
CA VAL A 415 14.41 -3.70 -3.18
C VAL A 415 13.82 -5.10 -3.14
N GLU A 416 14.70 -6.09 -3.19
CA GLU A 416 14.39 -7.48 -2.93
C GLU A 416 14.21 -7.70 -1.43
N TYR A 417 13.25 -8.56 -1.05
CA TYR A 417 13.22 -9.05 0.32
C TYR A 417 14.41 -10.02 0.50
N PRO A 418 15.02 -10.07 1.69
CA PRO A 418 16.04 -11.08 1.97
C PRO A 418 15.40 -12.47 1.85
N LYS A 419 16.06 -13.33 1.07
CA LYS A 419 15.66 -14.72 0.79
C LYS A 419 16.73 -15.63 1.38
N TYR A 420 16.28 -16.71 2.01
CA TYR A 420 17.12 -17.76 2.54
C TYR A 420 16.66 -19.06 1.91
N GLU A 421 17.59 -19.78 1.31
CA GLU A 421 17.33 -21.14 0.82
C GLU A 421 17.46 -22.06 2.04
N LEU A 422 16.39 -22.80 2.33
CA LEU A 422 16.28 -23.49 3.63
C LEU A 422 16.98 -24.85 3.57
N VAL A 423 16.63 -25.68 2.59
CA VAL A 423 17.30 -26.94 2.25
C VAL A 423 16.85 -27.29 0.83
N GLU A 424 17.75 -27.83 0.02
CA GLU A 424 17.38 -28.58 -1.19
C GLU A 424 17.34 -30.07 -0.78
N GLU A 425 16.15 -30.56 -0.44
CA GLU A 425 16.00 -32.00 -0.15
C GLU A 425 15.81 -32.71 -1.49
N GLU A 426 16.84 -33.45 -1.90
CA GLU A 426 16.71 -34.48 -2.92
C GLU A 426 16.13 -35.73 -2.26
N ARG A 427 14.91 -36.10 -2.67
CA ARG A 427 14.33 -37.39 -2.27
C ARG A 427 14.11 -38.24 -3.49
N VAL A 428 14.76 -39.39 -3.50
CA VAL A 428 14.39 -40.52 -4.34
C VAL A 428 13.02 -40.99 -3.82
N LEU A 429 11.96 -40.64 -4.55
CA LEU A 429 10.66 -41.25 -4.31
C LEU A 429 10.68 -42.58 -5.05
N ASP A 430 10.29 -43.63 -4.35
CA ASP A 430 10.16 -44.96 -4.94
C ASP A 430 9.22 -44.90 -6.16
N SER A 431 9.45 -45.77 -7.13
CA SER A 431 8.88 -45.72 -8.49
C SER A 431 7.35 -45.78 -8.58
N ASP A 432 6.64 -45.93 -7.45
CA ASP A 432 5.17 -46.00 -7.37
C ASP A 432 4.49 -44.60 -7.43
N PRO A 433 3.75 -44.29 -8.50
CA PRO A 433 2.99 -43.05 -8.64
C PRO A 433 1.97 -42.80 -7.51
N LYS A 434 1.46 -43.86 -6.85
CA LYS A 434 0.52 -43.74 -5.72
C LYS A 434 1.25 -43.25 -4.45
N ALA A 435 2.49 -43.67 -4.23
CA ALA A 435 3.33 -43.18 -3.14
C ALA A 435 3.66 -41.69 -3.31
N VAL A 436 3.99 -41.25 -4.54
CA VAL A 436 4.21 -39.83 -4.88
C VAL A 436 2.95 -38.99 -4.62
N LYS A 437 1.77 -39.45 -5.05
CA LYS A 437 0.49 -38.75 -4.83
C LYS A 437 0.08 -38.69 -3.35
N LYS A 438 0.33 -39.76 -2.59
CA LYS A 438 0.08 -39.83 -1.14
C LYS A 438 1.02 -38.91 -0.37
N PHE A 439 2.29 -38.82 -0.78
CA PHE A 439 3.25 -37.84 -0.26
C PHE A 439 2.80 -36.41 -0.59
N TYR A 440 2.48 -36.12 -1.86
CA TYR A 440 2.00 -34.80 -2.30
C TYR A 440 0.82 -34.30 -1.43
N ASN A 441 -0.15 -35.17 -1.15
CA ASN A 441 -1.29 -34.86 -0.30
C ASN A 441 -0.94 -34.73 1.19
N ARG A 442 0.04 -35.51 1.70
CA ARG A 442 0.53 -35.39 3.10
C ARG A 442 1.34 -34.12 3.33
N THR A 443 2.19 -33.74 2.38
CA THR A 443 3.10 -32.59 2.48
C THR A 443 2.37 -31.26 2.25
N LEU A 444 1.37 -31.22 1.37
CA LEU A 444 0.45 -30.07 1.25
C LEU A 444 -0.49 -29.94 2.45
N GLY A 445 -0.84 -31.06 3.10
CA GLY A 445 -1.71 -31.09 4.28
C GLY A 445 -1.03 -30.78 5.61
N ARG A 446 0.31 -30.88 5.68
CA ARG A 446 1.09 -30.59 6.88
C ARG A 446 2.24 -29.64 6.53
N ASN A 447 2.09 -28.37 6.90
CA ASN A 447 3.22 -27.49 7.16
C ASN A 447 4.18 -28.22 8.11
N TYR A 448 5.22 -28.85 7.57
CA TYR A 448 6.08 -29.73 8.36
C TYR A 448 6.95 -28.87 9.27
N ILE A 449 6.68 -29.08 10.56
CA ILE A 449 7.37 -28.60 11.74
C ILE A 449 8.49 -29.61 12.00
N ALA A 450 9.70 -29.13 12.26
CA ALA A 450 10.76 -29.94 12.83
C ALA A 450 11.46 -29.13 13.93
N THR A 451 11.24 -29.59 15.17
CA THR A 451 12.06 -29.46 16.38
C THR A 451 13.55 -29.41 16.03
N GLU A 452 14.30 -28.40 16.49
CA GLU A 452 15.02 -28.42 17.78
C GLU A 452 15.28 -27.01 18.34
N CYS A 453 15.10 -26.84 19.66
CA CYS A 453 15.82 -25.91 20.56
C CYS A 453 15.06 -25.83 21.90
N VAL A 454 15.31 -26.80 22.78
CA VAL A 454 15.03 -26.66 24.22
C VAL A 454 16.28 -26.06 24.84
N ASP A 455 16.19 -24.80 25.29
CA ASP A 455 16.93 -24.27 26.46
C ASP A 455 16.68 -22.77 26.74
N ALA A 456 15.94 -22.04 25.89
CA ALA A 456 15.77 -20.59 26.07
C ALA A 456 14.58 -20.13 26.95
N VAL A 457 13.80 -21.02 27.59
CA VAL A 457 12.56 -20.62 28.31
C VAL A 457 12.56 -21.07 29.78
N LYS A 458 13.52 -20.58 30.57
CA LYS A 458 13.45 -20.64 32.04
C LYS A 458 12.88 -19.38 32.71
N SER A 459 12.58 -18.30 31.98
CA SER A 459 12.22 -17.01 32.61
C SER A 459 10.79 -16.47 32.38
N ASP A 460 9.90 -17.09 31.59
CA ASP A 460 8.53 -16.56 31.46
C ASP A 460 7.47 -17.68 31.27
N LYS A 461 7.05 -18.28 32.38
CA LYS A 461 6.26 -19.53 32.40
C LYS A 461 4.74 -19.38 32.35
N LYS A 462 4.15 -18.19 32.23
CA LYS A 462 2.69 -18.07 32.44
C LYS A 462 1.78 -17.98 31.21
N HIS A 463 2.25 -17.65 30.00
CA HIS A 463 1.31 -17.23 28.91
C HIS A 463 1.50 -17.85 27.51
N VAL A 464 2.21 -18.97 27.35
CA VAL A 464 2.43 -19.60 26.02
C VAL A 464 1.54 -20.84 25.82
N ARG A 465 0.80 -20.92 24.69
CA ARG A 465 -0.14 -22.03 24.41
C ARG A 465 0.35 -23.08 23.40
N GLU A 466 1.24 -22.73 22.47
CA GLU A 466 1.80 -23.66 21.47
C GLU A 466 3.11 -23.07 20.92
N PHE A 467 4.12 -23.92 20.70
CA PHE A 467 5.38 -23.59 20.03
C PHE A 467 5.45 -24.34 18.70
N ARG A 468 5.83 -23.63 17.63
CA ARG A 468 6.33 -24.26 16.41
C ARG A 468 7.72 -23.73 16.14
N VAL A 469 8.69 -24.63 16.21
CA VAL A 469 10.08 -24.38 15.86
C VAL A 469 10.27 -24.92 14.45
N ASN A 470 10.74 -24.04 13.57
CA ASN A 470 11.45 -24.42 12.36
C ASN A 470 12.88 -23.85 12.54
N ASP A 471 13.86 -24.36 11.80
CA ASP A 471 15.30 -24.02 11.89
C ASP A 471 15.64 -22.51 11.86
N PHE A 472 14.66 -21.66 11.52
CA PHE A 472 14.80 -20.22 11.30
C PHE A 472 13.85 -19.37 12.16
N CYS A 473 12.86 -19.97 12.84
CA CYS A 473 11.88 -19.21 13.61
C CYS A 473 11.21 -20.00 14.75
N VAL A 474 11.12 -19.38 15.93
CA VAL A 474 10.22 -19.79 17.02
C VAL A 474 8.93 -18.99 16.91
N THR A 475 7.85 -19.62 16.49
CA THR A 475 6.51 -19.00 16.58
C THR A 475 5.84 -19.45 17.87
N TYR A 476 5.29 -18.50 18.63
CA TYR A 476 4.43 -18.81 19.78
C TYR A 476 3.05 -18.19 19.63
N SER A 477 2.04 -18.94 20.06
CA SER A 477 0.65 -18.50 20.14
C SER A 477 0.36 -17.84 21.49
N SER A 478 -0.07 -16.57 21.47
CA SER A 478 -0.54 -15.82 22.65
C SER A 478 -1.95 -15.28 22.40
N LYS A 479 -2.63 -14.79 23.45
CA LYS A 479 -3.92 -14.07 23.32
C LYS A 479 -3.87 -12.86 22.37
N GLN A 480 -2.69 -12.40 21.97
CA GLN A 480 -2.46 -11.25 21.08
C GLN A 480 -2.11 -11.66 19.62
N GLY A 481 -2.15 -12.95 19.29
CA GLY A 481 -1.81 -13.50 17.97
C GLY A 481 -0.44 -14.19 17.91
N ILE A 482 -0.14 -14.74 16.72
CA ILE A 482 1.10 -15.48 16.41
C ILE A 482 2.21 -14.46 16.10
N LYS A 483 3.36 -14.55 16.80
CA LYS A 483 4.55 -13.74 16.50
C LYS A 483 5.74 -14.62 16.14
N PRO A 484 6.40 -14.41 14.99
CA PRO A 484 7.65 -15.08 14.66
C PRO A 484 8.83 -14.47 15.43
N LEU A 485 9.60 -15.29 16.18
CA LEU A 485 10.95 -14.96 16.64
C LEU A 485 11.95 -15.56 15.66
N LEU A 486 12.68 -14.73 14.93
CA LEU A 486 13.80 -15.17 14.09
C LEU A 486 14.93 -15.75 14.97
N THR A 487 15.70 -16.73 14.49
CA THR A 487 16.96 -17.08 15.17
C THR A 487 17.90 -15.87 15.17
N LYS A 488 18.78 -15.77 16.17
CA LYS A 488 19.69 -14.61 16.33
C LYS A 488 20.46 -14.25 15.05
N PRO A 489 21.01 -15.21 14.27
CA PRO A 489 21.73 -14.89 13.02
C PRO A 489 20.83 -14.25 11.96
N ILE A 490 19.62 -14.78 11.78
CA ILE A 490 18.69 -14.28 10.76
C ILE A 490 18.13 -12.91 11.16
N GLN A 491 17.90 -12.69 12.45
CA GLN A 491 17.51 -11.38 12.95
C GLN A 491 18.60 -10.34 12.68
N GLN A 492 19.86 -10.72 12.80
CA GLN A 492 21.01 -9.88 12.47
C GLN A 492 21.06 -9.60 10.97
N ASP A 493 20.92 -10.59 10.10
CA ASP A 493 20.91 -10.39 8.65
C ASP A 493 19.72 -9.54 8.17
N TYR A 494 18.53 -9.79 8.71
CA TYR A 494 17.34 -8.97 8.47
C TYR A 494 17.63 -7.51 8.83
N THR A 495 18.22 -7.29 10.01
CA THR A 495 18.62 -5.97 10.47
C THR A 495 19.61 -5.32 9.51
N ILE A 496 20.69 -6.02 9.16
CA ILE A 496 21.74 -5.54 8.26
C ILE A 496 21.15 -5.17 6.90
N HIS A 497 20.26 -6.01 6.36
CA HIS A 497 19.56 -5.75 5.10
C HIS A 497 18.82 -4.41 5.14
N TYR A 498 17.97 -4.19 6.16
CA TYR A 498 17.19 -2.95 6.26
C TYR A 498 18.04 -1.73 6.62
N GLN A 499 19.16 -1.91 7.33
CA GLN A 499 20.14 -0.85 7.56
C GLN A 499 20.85 -0.45 6.27
N ASN A 500 21.29 -1.41 5.46
CA ASN A 500 21.90 -1.15 4.16
C ASN A 500 20.90 -0.49 3.23
N LEU A 501 19.64 -0.92 3.24
CA LEU A 501 18.58 -0.25 2.51
C LEU A 501 18.38 1.19 2.98
N PHE A 502 18.37 1.43 4.29
CA PHE A 502 18.27 2.79 4.84
C PHE A 502 19.46 3.65 4.38
N ARG A 503 20.69 3.17 4.52
CA ARG A 503 21.89 3.87 4.02
C ARG A 503 21.82 4.12 2.51
N ASN A 504 21.32 3.16 1.75
CA ASN A 504 21.16 3.33 0.31
C ASN A 504 20.11 4.40 -0.04
N LEU A 505 19.07 4.57 0.77
CA LEU A 505 18.04 5.57 0.51
C LEU A 505 18.43 6.98 0.98
N TYR A 506 19.29 7.09 2.01
CA TYR A 506 19.57 8.34 2.72
C TYR A 506 21.06 8.72 2.83
N GLY A 507 21.99 7.84 2.46
CA GLY A 507 23.42 8.09 2.37
C GLY A 507 23.87 8.15 0.91
N THR A 508 24.88 8.93 0.52
CA THR A 508 25.74 9.89 1.24
C THR A 508 25.21 11.31 1.07
N SER A 509 24.95 12.03 2.17
CA SER A 509 25.13 13.49 2.15
C SER A 509 26.62 13.71 2.32
N THR A 510 27.34 13.95 1.22
CA THR A 510 28.64 14.65 1.28
C THR A 510 28.44 16.03 1.85
#